data_AF-A0A9D6UHP2-F1
#
_entry.id   AF-A0A9D6UHP2-F1
#
_cell.length_a   1.000
_cell.length_b   1.000
_cell.length_c   1.000
_cell.angle_alpha   90.00
_cell.angle_beta   90.00
_cell.angle_gamma   90.00
#
_symmetry.space_group_name_H-M   'P 1'
#
loop_
_entity.id
_entity.type
_entity.pdbx_description
1 polymer ?
#
loop_
_entity_poly.entity_id
_entity_poly.type
_entity_poly.pdbx_seq_one_letter_code
_entity_poly.pdbx_strand_id
1 'polypeptide(L)'
;MRLFLIGTISAATCLSARADEGSEAARRLLFETFDKPETRLFVDAIVVEADVAVADWRQGELGGRAFLTRKGDAWSISLCAGDALKDSATLEKLGISKANAEALARRLAAEETRLSPDVVERFSRFDGMAAVEADGSHSPLDPHHKPIP
;
A
#
# COMPACT_ATOMS: atom_id res chain seq x y z
N MET A 1 -22.24 -30.65 42.49
CA MET A 1 -21.38 -29.48 42.19
C MET A 1 -20.36 -29.88 41.13
N ARG A 2 -20.47 -29.33 39.91
CA ARG A 2 -19.38 -29.13 38.94
C ARG A 2 -19.95 -28.39 37.73
N LEU A 3 -19.83 -27.07 37.82
CA LEU A 3 -20.18 -26.09 36.79
C LEU A 3 -19.10 -26.18 35.69
N PHE A 4 -19.44 -26.61 34.48
CA PHE A 4 -18.56 -26.48 33.33
C PHE A 4 -18.74 -25.07 32.75
N LEU A 5 -17.74 -24.20 32.98
CA LEU A 5 -17.63 -22.94 32.26
C LEU A 5 -17.33 -23.26 30.79
N ILE A 6 -18.28 -22.95 29.90
CA ILE A 6 -18.02 -22.88 28.46
C ILE A 6 -17.39 -21.50 28.22
N GLY A 7 -16.08 -21.51 27.98
CA GLY A 7 -15.32 -20.32 27.63
C GLY A 7 -15.76 -19.76 26.29
N THR A 8 -16.17 -18.49 26.27
CA THR A 8 -16.45 -17.70 25.08
C THR A 8 -15.19 -17.54 24.24
N ILE A 9 -15.18 -18.08 23.03
CA ILE A 9 -14.11 -17.93 22.04
C ILE A 9 -14.18 -16.50 21.47
N SER A 10 -13.12 -15.73 21.70
CA SER A 10 -12.94 -14.35 21.20
C SER A 10 -12.92 -14.29 19.67
N ALA A 11 -13.76 -13.42 19.09
CA ALA A 11 -13.84 -13.16 17.65
C ALA A 11 -12.69 -12.29 17.07
N ALA A 12 -11.60 -12.07 17.82
CA ALA A 12 -10.54 -11.14 17.41
C ALA A 12 -9.53 -11.71 16.40
N THR A 13 -9.50 -13.03 16.19
CA THR A 13 -8.44 -13.70 15.41
C THR A 13 -8.60 -13.55 13.88
N CYS A 14 -9.82 -13.30 13.39
CA CYS A 14 -10.08 -13.30 11.94
C CYS A 14 -9.60 -12.04 11.23
N LEU A 15 -9.52 -10.89 11.92
CA LEU A 15 -9.15 -9.62 11.30
C LEU A 15 -7.63 -9.52 11.06
N SER A 16 -6.82 -10.00 12.02
CA SER A 16 -5.36 -10.01 11.87
C SER A 16 -4.92 -10.98 10.77
N ALA A 17 -5.50 -12.18 10.72
CA ALA A 17 -5.18 -13.15 9.67
C ALA A 17 -5.45 -12.63 8.25
N ARG A 18 -6.54 -11.87 8.05
CA ARG A 18 -6.83 -11.22 6.76
C ARG A 18 -5.90 -10.05 6.44
N ALA A 19 -5.43 -9.33 7.44
CA ALA A 19 -4.44 -8.28 7.24
C ALA A 19 -3.07 -8.86 6.87
N ASP A 20 -2.67 -9.97 7.50
CA ASP A 20 -1.43 -10.68 7.20
C ASP A 20 -1.48 -11.29 5.79
N GLU A 21 -2.56 -11.98 5.44
CA GLU A 21 -2.78 -12.50 4.08
C GLU A 21 -2.83 -11.38 3.03
N GLY A 22 -3.49 -10.27 3.33
CA GLY A 22 -3.52 -9.08 2.47
C GLY A 22 -2.13 -8.48 2.26
N SER A 23 -1.30 -8.46 3.33
CA SER A 23 0.06 -7.91 3.27
C SER A 23 0.97 -8.78 2.41
N GLU A 24 0.88 -10.10 2.55
CA GLU A 24 1.62 -11.06 1.70
C GLU A 24 1.16 -11.01 0.25
N ALA A 25 -0.14 -10.88 0.00
CA ALA A 25 -0.67 -10.74 -1.36
C ALA A 25 -0.22 -9.43 -2.02
N ALA A 26 -0.24 -8.31 -1.29
CA ALA A 26 0.26 -7.03 -1.78
C ALA A 26 1.77 -7.07 -2.04
N ARG A 27 2.55 -7.69 -1.13
CA ARG A 27 3.99 -7.91 -1.31
C ARG A 27 4.27 -8.70 -2.59
N ARG A 28 3.60 -9.85 -2.76
CA ARG A 28 3.76 -10.71 -3.93
C ARG A 28 3.46 -9.94 -5.22
N LEU A 29 2.34 -9.21 -5.25
CA LEU A 29 1.95 -8.42 -6.42
C LEU A 29 3.00 -7.37 -6.78
N LEU A 30 3.59 -6.69 -5.79
CA LEU A 30 4.68 -5.73 -6.04
C LEU A 30 5.91 -6.40 -6.64
N PHE A 31 6.34 -7.56 -6.11
CA PHE A 31 7.46 -8.31 -6.66
C PHE A 31 7.18 -8.80 -8.09
N GLU A 32 6.00 -9.36 -8.33
CA GLU A 32 5.59 -9.84 -9.66
C GLU A 32 5.54 -8.70 -10.70
N THR A 33 5.17 -7.49 -10.28
CA THR A 33 5.00 -6.34 -11.18
C THR A 33 6.30 -5.57 -11.41
N PHE A 34 7.12 -5.37 -10.38
CA PHE A 34 8.24 -4.42 -10.44
C PHE A 34 9.63 -5.03 -10.23
N ASP A 35 9.79 -6.23 -9.66
CA ASP A 35 11.13 -6.78 -9.39
C ASP A 35 11.89 -7.08 -10.69
N LYS A 36 13.16 -6.72 -10.71
CA LYS A 36 14.05 -6.90 -11.86
C LYS A 36 15.40 -7.43 -11.37
N PRO A 37 16.03 -8.40 -12.07
CA PRO A 37 17.27 -9.00 -11.61
C PRO A 37 18.42 -7.99 -11.52
N GLU A 38 18.47 -6.99 -12.41
CA GLU A 38 19.49 -5.94 -12.44
C GLU A 38 19.31 -4.93 -11.31
N THR A 39 18.09 -4.78 -10.80
CA THR A 39 17.78 -3.84 -9.73
C THR A 39 16.67 -4.43 -8.87
N ARG A 40 17.05 -5.09 -7.78
CA ARG A 40 16.09 -5.80 -6.93
C ARG A 40 15.14 -4.84 -6.22
N LEU A 41 13.87 -5.23 -6.17
CA LEU A 41 12.84 -4.57 -5.39
C LEU A 41 13.00 -4.91 -3.91
N PHE A 42 12.86 -3.90 -3.07
CA PHE A 42 12.63 -4.05 -1.64
C PHE A 42 11.25 -3.47 -1.31
N VAL A 43 10.51 -4.19 -0.47
CA VAL A 43 9.25 -3.72 0.10
C VAL A 43 9.43 -3.67 1.61
N ASP A 44 9.42 -2.47 2.18
CA ASP A 44 9.81 -2.21 3.56
C ASP A 44 8.58 -2.30 4.49
N ALA A 45 7.65 -1.34 4.45
CA ALA A 45 6.38 -1.40 5.19
C ALA A 45 5.21 -1.76 4.28
N ILE A 46 4.21 -2.49 4.81
CA ILE A 46 2.92 -2.73 4.17
C ILE A 46 1.84 -2.56 5.23
N VAL A 47 0.84 -1.74 4.94
CA VAL A 47 -0.30 -1.49 5.82
C VAL A 47 -1.58 -1.77 5.05
N VAL A 48 -2.39 -2.70 5.56
CA VAL A 48 -3.68 -3.09 4.98
C VAL A 48 -4.81 -2.59 5.87
N GLU A 49 -5.77 -1.89 5.28
CA GLU A 49 -7.04 -1.50 5.92
C GLU A 49 -8.21 -1.91 5.04
N ALA A 50 -9.05 -2.83 5.54
CA ALA A 50 -10.15 -3.42 4.78
C ALA A 50 -9.68 -3.92 3.39
N ASP A 51 -10.15 -3.29 2.31
CA ASP A 51 -9.86 -3.63 0.91
C ASP A 51 -8.82 -2.70 0.27
N VAL A 52 -8.02 -1.99 1.06
CA VAL A 52 -6.94 -1.13 0.56
C VAL A 52 -5.64 -1.39 1.28
N ALA A 53 -4.53 -1.07 0.63
CA ALA A 53 -3.21 -1.13 1.24
C ALA A 53 -2.31 -0.01 0.74
N VAL A 54 -1.34 0.39 1.57
CA VAL A 54 -0.17 1.16 1.13
C VAL A 54 1.08 0.38 1.47
N ALA A 55 2.00 0.32 0.51
CA ALA A 55 3.27 -0.37 0.64
C ALA A 55 4.44 0.54 0.25
N ASP A 56 5.42 0.65 1.12
CA ASP A 56 6.68 1.33 0.85
C ASP A 56 7.59 0.41 0.03
N TRP A 57 8.12 0.92 -1.07
CA TRP A 57 9.01 0.18 -1.94
C TRP A 57 10.23 1.01 -2.34
N ARG A 58 11.33 0.32 -2.66
CA ARG A 58 12.53 0.91 -3.24
C ARG A 58 13.24 -0.04 -4.19
N GLN A 59 13.83 0.53 -5.23
CA GLN A 59 14.57 -0.19 -6.27
C GLN A 59 15.66 0.74 -6.82
N GLY A 60 16.93 0.33 -6.72
CA GLY A 60 18.04 1.16 -7.18
C GLY A 60 18.13 2.42 -6.33
N GLU A 61 18.05 3.60 -6.94
CA GLU A 61 17.97 4.91 -6.27
C GLU A 61 16.55 5.44 -6.05
N LEU A 62 15.55 4.76 -6.61
CA LEU A 62 14.16 5.14 -6.54
C LEU A 62 13.47 4.46 -5.36
N GLY A 63 12.41 5.09 -4.86
CA GLY A 63 11.46 4.49 -3.95
C GLY A 63 10.25 5.37 -3.76
N GLY A 64 9.15 4.78 -3.31
CA GLY A 64 7.89 5.48 -3.14
C GLY A 64 6.90 4.62 -2.36
N ARG A 65 5.64 5.03 -2.42
CA ARG A 65 4.50 4.33 -1.85
C ARG A 65 3.61 3.83 -2.98
N ALA A 66 3.28 2.56 -2.96
CA ALA A 66 2.27 1.99 -3.83
C ALA A 66 0.93 1.96 -3.10
N PHE A 67 -0.12 2.48 -3.72
CA PHE A 67 -1.50 2.32 -3.27
C PHE A 67 -2.13 1.14 -3.99
N LEU A 68 -2.68 0.20 -3.22
CA LEU A 68 -3.30 -1.01 -3.73
C LEU A 68 -4.75 -1.09 -3.28
N THR A 69 -5.60 -1.63 -4.15
CA THR A 69 -7.01 -1.88 -3.88
C THR A 69 -7.36 -3.34 -4.15
N ARG A 70 -8.29 -3.86 -3.37
CA ARG A 70 -8.82 -5.22 -3.47
C ARG A 70 -10.27 -5.19 -3.94
N LYS A 71 -10.61 -6.05 -4.90
CA LYS A 71 -12.00 -6.35 -5.28
C LYS A 71 -12.20 -7.87 -5.19
N GLY A 72 -13.00 -8.32 -4.21
CA GLY A 72 -13.08 -9.74 -3.89
C GLY A 72 -11.75 -10.24 -3.34
N ASP A 73 -11.16 -11.25 -3.98
CA ASP A 73 -9.84 -11.80 -3.61
C ASP A 73 -8.68 -11.22 -4.45
N ALA A 74 -8.97 -10.35 -5.42
CA ALA A 74 -7.99 -9.81 -6.35
C ALA A 74 -7.45 -8.46 -5.89
N TRP A 75 -6.15 -8.39 -5.64
CA TRP A 75 -5.41 -7.14 -5.41
C TRP A 75 -4.93 -6.55 -6.73
N SER A 76 -4.85 -5.22 -6.79
CA SER A 76 -4.31 -4.46 -7.91
C SER A 76 -3.52 -3.25 -7.41
N ILE A 77 -2.42 -2.91 -8.09
CA ILE A 77 -1.68 -1.67 -7.84
C ILE A 77 -2.42 -0.55 -8.57
N SER A 78 -2.95 0.41 -7.82
CA SER A 78 -3.75 1.50 -8.40
C SER A 78 -2.89 2.68 -8.82
N LEU A 79 -1.87 3.04 -8.02
CA LEU A 79 -0.88 4.05 -8.37
C LEU A 79 0.36 3.93 -7.48
N CYS A 80 1.47 4.53 -7.92
CA CYS A 80 2.62 4.83 -7.07
C CYS A 80 2.78 6.35 -6.93
N ALA A 81 3.11 6.81 -5.72
CA ALA A 81 3.33 8.22 -5.40
C ALA A 81 4.30 8.36 -4.21
N GLY A 82 4.77 9.58 -3.95
CA GLY A 82 5.58 9.90 -2.77
C GLY A 82 4.73 10.19 -1.53
N ASP A 83 4.95 11.35 -0.91
CA ASP A 83 4.31 11.72 0.37
C ASP A 83 2.80 11.94 0.30
N ALA A 84 2.24 12.10 -0.90
CA ALA A 84 0.81 12.22 -1.11
C ALA A 84 0.02 11.05 -0.49
N LEU A 85 0.59 9.84 -0.45
CA LEU A 85 -0.05 8.66 0.15
C LEU A 85 0.06 8.59 1.68
N LYS A 86 0.74 9.55 2.32
CA LYS A 86 0.74 9.71 3.78
C LYS A 86 -0.44 10.56 4.27
N ASP A 87 -1.03 11.35 3.38
CA ASP A 87 -2.10 12.28 3.71
C ASP A 87 -3.47 11.61 3.60
N SER A 88 -4.21 11.57 4.71
CA SER A 88 -5.55 10.96 4.74
C SER A 88 -6.51 11.68 3.79
N ALA A 89 -6.39 13.00 3.61
CA ALA A 89 -7.28 13.74 2.71
C ALA A 89 -7.03 13.36 1.24
N THR A 90 -5.78 13.02 0.88
CA THR A 90 -5.45 12.48 -0.44
C THR A 90 -6.01 11.06 -0.61
N LEU A 91 -5.86 10.21 0.39
CA LEU A 91 -6.44 8.86 0.40
C LEU A 91 -7.98 8.89 0.28
N GLU A 92 -8.66 9.85 0.90
CA GLU A 92 -10.11 10.05 0.72
C GLU A 92 -10.48 10.40 -0.73
N LYS A 93 -9.68 11.24 -1.41
CA LYS A 93 -9.89 11.56 -2.84
C LYS A 93 -9.72 10.34 -3.75
N LEU A 94 -8.99 9.31 -3.29
CA LEU A 94 -8.87 8.02 -3.98
C LEU A 94 -10.08 7.10 -3.74
N GLY A 95 -11.12 7.58 -3.06
CA GLY A 95 -12.36 6.85 -2.81
C GLY A 95 -12.37 6.03 -1.52
N ILE A 96 -11.39 6.20 -0.65
CA ILE A 96 -11.32 5.54 0.65
C ILE A 96 -12.25 6.27 1.63
N SER A 97 -12.94 5.54 2.52
CA SER A 97 -13.69 6.18 3.61
C SER A 97 -12.75 6.93 4.54
N LYS A 98 -13.20 8.06 5.10
CA LYS A 98 -12.41 8.86 6.04
C LYS A 98 -11.79 8.03 7.17
N ALA A 99 -12.57 7.14 7.79
CA ALA A 99 -12.08 6.30 8.89
C ALA A 99 -10.92 5.38 8.46
N ASN A 100 -11.03 4.76 7.27
CA ASN A 100 -9.98 3.89 6.75
C ASN A 100 -8.76 4.69 6.28
N ALA A 101 -8.97 5.86 5.66
CA ALA A 101 -7.89 6.75 5.24
C ALA A 101 -7.05 7.23 6.43
N GLU A 102 -7.71 7.66 7.51
CA GLU A 102 -7.01 8.05 8.74
C GLU A 102 -6.30 6.86 9.42
N ALA A 103 -6.93 5.68 9.46
CA ALA A 103 -6.32 4.48 10.02
C ALA A 103 -5.07 4.07 9.25
N LEU A 104 -5.16 4.08 7.92
CA LEU A 104 -4.07 3.71 7.03
C LEU A 104 -2.90 4.70 7.14
N ALA A 105 -3.17 6.01 7.12
CA ALA A 105 -2.15 7.05 7.30
C ALA A 105 -1.44 6.94 8.66
N ARG A 106 -2.19 6.76 9.75
CA ARG A 106 -1.62 6.61 11.10
C ARG A 106 -0.74 5.37 11.22
N ARG A 107 -1.20 4.23 10.70
CA ARG A 107 -0.45 2.97 10.76
C ARG A 107 0.79 3.00 9.87
N LEU A 108 0.71 3.62 8.69
CA LEU A 108 1.87 3.80 7.83
C LEU A 108 2.94 4.65 8.52
N ALA A 109 2.54 5.78 9.12
CA ALA A 109 3.45 6.62 9.90
C ALA A 109 4.10 5.83 11.05
N ALA A 110 3.34 4.97 11.73
CA ALA A 110 3.87 4.12 12.81
C ALA A 110 4.91 3.10 12.30
N GLU A 111 4.65 2.41 11.18
CA GLU A 111 5.63 1.48 10.60
C GLU A 111 6.87 2.20 10.07
N GLU A 112 6.71 3.36 9.43
CA GLU A 112 7.85 4.16 8.93
C GLU A 112 8.78 4.63 10.06
N THR A 113 8.29 4.84 11.29
CA THR A 113 9.16 5.18 12.43
C THR A 113 10.17 4.09 12.79
N ARG A 114 9.94 2.87 12.31
CA ARG A 114 10.83 1.71 12.54
C ARG A 114 11.93 1.61 11.48
N LEU A 115 11.85 2.42 10.43
CA LEU A 115 12.81 2.48 9.35
C LEU A 115 13.84 3.58 9.61
N SER A 116 15.01 3.48 8.98
CA SER A 116 16.01 4.55 9.04
C SER A 116 15.50 5.80 8.30
N PRO A 117 15.79 7.02 8.77
CA PRO A 117 15.36 8.25 8.12
C PRO A 117 15.76 8.33 6.64
N ASP A 118 16.95 7.86 6.28
CA ASP A 118 17.42 7.82 4.88
C ASP A 118 16.55 6.93 3.98
N VAL A 119 15.98 5.85 4.54
CA VAL A 119 15.06 4.95 3.84
C VAL A 119 13.69 5.61 3.66
N VAL A 120 13.19 6.34 4.67
CA VAL A 120 11.92 7.07 4.56
C VAL A 120 12.02 8.23 3.57
N GLU A 121 13.12 8.99 3.61
CA GLU A 121 13.43 10.06 2.65
C GLU A 121 13.51 9.50 1.21
N ARG A 122 14.07 8.30 1.07
CA ARG A 122 13.76 7.32 0.01
C ARG A 122 12.46 7.58 -0.74
N PHE A 123 11.38 7.30 0.00
CA PHE A 123 10.03 7.21 -0.52
C PHE A 123 9.45 8.57 -0.91
N SER A 124 9.96 9.65 -0.30
CA SER A 124 9.56 11.02 -0.60
C SER A 124 10.16 11.56 -1.90
N ARG A 125 11.25 10.96 -2.40
CA ARG A 125 11.93 11.38 -3.64
C ARG A 125 11.18 11.03 -4.92
N PHE A 126 10.12 10.23 -4.86
CA PHE A 126 9.27 9.97 -6.01
C PHE A 126 8.37 11.17 -6.29
N ASP A 127 8.84 12.05 -7.19
CA ASP A 127 8.17 13.29 -7.59
C ASP A 127 7.16 13.11 -8.75
N GLY A 128 6.80 11.85 -9.07
CA GLY A 128 5.85 11.51 -10.14
C GLY A 128 4.56 10.87 -9.63
N MET A 129 3.48 10.96 -10.42
CA MET A 129 2.41 9.96 -10.39
C MET A 129 2.57 9.12 -11.66
N ALA A 130 3.04 7.88 -11.50
CA ALA A 130 3.06 6.93 -12.61
C ALA A 130 1.83 6.04 -12.51
N ALA A 131 0.91 6.14 -13.49
CA ALA A 131 -0.07 5.10 -13.69
C ALA A 131 0.69 3.84 -14.11
N VAL A 132 0.41 2.73 -13.43
CA VAL A 132 1.00 1.44 -13.71
C VAL A 132 0.00 0.72 -14.59
N GLU A 133 0.34 0.52 -15.85
CA GLU A 133 -0.43 -0.33 -16.74
C GLU A 133 -0.29 -1.79 -16.27
N ALA A 134 -1.24 -2.66 -16.64
CA ALA A 134 -1.29 -4.05 -16.15
C ALA A 134 -0.03 -4.90 -16.48
N ASP A 135 0.86 -4.40 -17.33
CA ASP A 135 2.15 -4.99 -17.71
C ASP A 135 3.35 -4.45 -16.91
N GLY A 136 3.13 -3.57 -15.92
CA GLY A 136 4.20 -2.96 -15.13
C GLY A 136 4.90 -1.78 -15.82
N SER A 137 4.40 -1.31 -16.97
CA SER A 137 4.90 -0.11 -17.64
C SER A 137 4.42 1.16 -16.92
N HIS A 138 5.30 2.16 -16.84
CA HIS A 138 4.99 3.48 -16.27
C HIS A 138 4.67 4.47 -17.39
N SER A 139 3.41 4.86 -17.51
CA SER A 139 3.02 6.00 -18.34
C SER A 139 2.99 7.26 -17.47
N PRO A 140 3.76 8.32 -17.81
CA PRO A 140 3.59 9.63 -17.17
C PRO A 140 2.19 10.14 -17.46
N LEU A 141 1.44 10.54 -16.42
CA LEU A 141 0.21 11.31 -16.60
C LEU A 141 0.61 12.74 -16.99
N ASP A 142 0.63 13.03 -18.28
CA ASP A 142 0.92 14.35 -18.82
C ASP A 142 -0.24 15.32 -18.49
N PRO A 143 -0.04 16.42 -17.75
CA PRO A 143 -1.11 17.36 -17.38
C PRO A 143 -1.59 18.24 -18.54
N HIS A 144 -1.07 18.06 -19.75
CA HIS A 144 -1.38 18.89 -20.92
C HIS A 144 -1.96 18.10 -22.10
N HIS A 145 -3.07 17.38 -21.90
CA HIS A 145 -3.89 16.96 -23.04
C HIS A 145 -5.01 17.99 -23.33
N LYS A 146 -4.77 18.87 -24.30
CA LYS A 146 -5.89 19.47 -25.04
C LYS A 146 -6.43 18.38 -25.98
N PRO A 147 -7.74 18.07 -25.96
CA PRO A 147 -8.31 17.23 -26.99
C PRO A 147 -8.29 18.02 -28.31
N ILE A 148 -7.77 17.39 -29.36
CA ILE A 148 -7.90 17.84 -30.74
C ILE A 148 -8.92 16.89 -31.40
N PRO A 149 -9.90 17.40 -32.17
CA PRO A 149 -11.15 16.71 -32.53
C PRO A 149 -11.01 15.37 -33.27
#